data_AF-A0A7J2YSS5-F1
#
_entry.id   AF-A0A7J2YSS5-F1
#
_cell.length_a   1.000
_cell.length_b   1.000
_cell.length_c   1.000
_cell.angle_alpha   90.00
_cell.angle_beta   90.00
_cell.angle_gamma   90.00
#
_symmetry.space_group_name_H-M   'P 1'
#
loop_
_entity.id
_entity.type
_entity.pdbx_description
1 polymer ?
#
loop_
_entity_poly.entity_id
_entity_poly.type
_entity_poly.pdbx_seq_one_letter_code
_entity_poly.pdbx_strand_id
1 'polypeptide(L)'
;MMMKMKKPGSKGKCEHTINLAAIDGDGSFQCPSCGTSISPDDETEENYQIMDTKVVNDELAELVIACGKCGCIITLTGFQQGINA
;
A
#
# COMPACT_ATOMS: atom_id res chain seq x y z
N MET A 1 -15.12 -37.26 9.32
CA MET A 1 -13.92 -36.75 8.62
C MET A 1 -13.51 -35.43 9.25
N MET A 2 -12.24 -35.29 9.60
CA MET A 2 -11.68 -34.12 10.28
C MET A 2 -11.34 -33.04 9.24
N MET A 3 -11.94 -31.86 9.33
CA MET A 3 -11.47 -30.67 8.62
C MET A 3 -11.22 -29.58 9.66
N LYS A 4 -10.05 -29.64 10.31
CA LYS A 4 -9.50 -28.54 11.08
C LYS A 4 -8.65 -27.71 10.13
N MET A 5 -9.14 -26.54 9.76
CA MET A 5 -8.33 -25.51 9.11
C MET A 5 -8.46 -24.25 9.95
N LYS A 6 -7.69 -24.22 11.06
CA LYS A 6 -7.44 -22.98 11.79
C LYS A 6 -6.38 -22.20 11.00
N LYS A 7 -6.74 -21.04 10.47
CA LYS A 7 -5.78 -19.95 10.30
C LYS A 7 -6.35 -18.73 11.01
N PRO A 8 -5.91 -18.42 12.24
CA PRO A 8 -6.14 -17.10 12.81
C PRO A 8 -5.36 -16.12 11.95
N GLY A 9 -6.06 -15.42 11.04
CA GLY A 9 -5.51 -14.28 10.33
C GLY A 9 -4.92 -13.32 11.35
N SER A 10 -3.63 -13.06 11.19
CA SER A 10 -2.80 -12.26 12.06
C SER A 10 -3.51 -10.93 12.38
N LYS A 11 -4.05 -10.83 13.59
CA LYS A 11 -4.53 -9.57 14.19
C LYS A 11 -3.31 -8.77 14.63
N GLY A 12 -2.53 -8.30 13.66
CA GLY A 12 -1.40 -7.42 13.86
C GLY A 12 -1.62 -6.21 12.98
N LYS A 13 -1.63 -5.03 13.58
CA LYS A 13 -1.71 -3.73 12.91
C LYS A 13 -0.62 -3.68 11.84
N CYS A 14 -1.01 -3.96 10.60
CA CYS A 14 -0.14 -4.04 9.45
C CYS A 14 -0.01 -2.62 8.88
N GLU A 15 0.97 -1.90 9.40
CA GLU A 15 1.42 -0.62 8.87
C GLU A 15 2.77 -0.86 8.18
N HIS A 16 2.84 -0.60 6.89
CA HIS A 16 4.06 -0.80 6.11
C HIS A 16 4.39 0.43 5.29
N THR A 17 5.61 0.92 5.42
CA THR A 17 6.12 1.98 4.57
C THR A 17 6.77 1.37 3.34
N ILE A 18 6.28 1.74 2.16
CA ILE A 18 6.81 1.32 0.87
C ILE A 18 7.37 2.57 0.19
N ASN A 19 8.62 2.48 -0.26
CA ASN A 19 9.25 3.56 -1.00
C ASN A 19 9.22 3.23 -2.49
N LEU A 20 8.28 3.81 -3.25
CA LEU A 20 8.19 3.60 -4.70
C LEU A 20 9.46 4.05 -5.41
N ALA A 21 10.17 5.07 -4.89
CA ALA A 21 11.43 5.51 -5.48
C ALA A 21 12.52 4.43 -5.48
N ALA A 22 12.47 3.52 -4.52
CA ALA A 22 13.43 2.43 -4.41
C ALA A 22 13.03 1.19 -5.23
N ILE A 23 11.81 1.16 -5.77
CA ILE A 23 11.26 0.04 -6.51
C ILE A 23 11.28 0.42 -7.99
N ASP A 24 12.17 -0.19 -8.75
CA ASP A 24 12.20 -0.09 -10.20
C ASP A 24 11.01 -0.91 -10.75
N GLY A 25 9.86 -0.26 -10.91
CA GLY A 25 8.62 -0.91 -11.33
C GLY A 25 7.47 0.06 -11.55
N ASP A 26 6.41 -0.42 -12.20
CA ASP A 26 5.24 0.34 -12.69
C ASP A 26 4.33 0.88 -11.56
N GLY A 27 4.84 0.89 -10.31
CA GLY A 27 4.11 1.20 -9.10
C GLY A 27 3.21 0.07 -8.59
N SER A 28 3.15 -1.10 -9.24
CA SER A 28 2.46 -2.28 -8.72
C SER A 28 3.20 -2.91 -7.54
N PHE A 29 2.53 -3.04 -6.39
CA PHE A 29 3.07 -3.70 -5.19
C PHE A 29 2.07 -4.71 -4.61
N GLN A 30 2.59 -5.75 -3.98
CA GLN A 30 1.76 -6.71 -3.25
C GLN A 30 1.64 -6.28 -1.80
N CYS A 31 0.43 -6.34 -1.24
CA CYS A 31 0.21 -6.07 0.17
C CYS A 31 1.01 -7.09 1.00
N PRO A 32 1.92 -6.65 1.89
CA PRO A 32 2.78 -7.54 2.67
C PRO A 32 2.01 -8.40 3.68
N SER A 33 0.75 -8.07 3.95
CA SER A 33 -0.08 -8.77 4.93
C SER A 33 -0.98 -9.86 4.31
N CYS A 34 -1.56 -9.60 3.15
CA CYS A 34 -2.51 -10.52 2.51
C CYS A 34 -2.07 -11.01 1.12
N GLY A 35 -1.07 -10.37 0.51
CA GLY A 35 -0.61 -10.64 -0.85
C GLY A 35 -1.54 -10.11 -1.94
N THR A 36 -2.50 -9.22 -1.63
CA THR A 36 -3.32 -8.60 -2.69
C THR A 36 -2.44 -7.71 -3.55
N SER A 37 -2.61 -7.78 -4.87
CA SER A 37 -1.96 -6.86 -5.81
C SER A 37 -2.62 -5.50 -5.70
N ILE A 38 -1.83 -4.47 -5.40
CA ILE A 38 -2.26 -3.08 -5.38
C ILE A 38 -1.43 -2.36 -6.45
N SER A 39 -2.10 -1.69 -7.37
CA SER A 39 -1.46 -0.93 -8.42
C SER A 39 -2.00 0.50 -8.41
N PRO A 40 -1.18 1.51 -8.74
CA PRO A 40 -1.62 2.90 -8.86
C PRO A 40 -2.58 3.10 -10.04
N ASP A 41 -2.57 2.20 -11.02
CA ASP A 41 -3.53 2.14 -12.13
C ASP A 41 -4.92 1.66 -11.68
N ASP A 42 -4.98 1.03 -10.50
CA ASP A 42 -6.21 0.53 -9.92
C ASP A 42 -6.93 1.67 -9.18
N GLU A 43 -7.44 2.63 -9.94
CA GLU A 43 -8.20 3.80 -9.43
C GLU A 43 -9.57 3.41 -8.83
N THR A 44 -9.91 2.12 -8.80
CA THR A 44 -11.12 1.66 -8.15
C THR A 44 -10.90 1.59 -6.64
N GLU A 45 -11.69 2.35 -5.87
CA GLU A 45 -11.73 2.32 -4.39
C GLU A 45 -12.02 0.92 -3.79
N GLU A 46 -12.21 -0.10 -4.63
CA GLU A 46 -12.47 -1.48 -4.24
C GLU A 46 -11.20 -2.22 -3.77
N ASN A 47 -10.02 -1.90 -4.32
CA ASN A 47 -8.78 -2.60 -4.00
C ASN A 47 -8.03 -1.97 -2.80
N TYR A 48 -8.04 -0.65 -2.71
CA TYR A 48 -7.46 0.12 -1.60
C TYR A 48 -8.22 1.43 -1.39
N GLN A 49 -8.16 1.95 -0.17
CA GLN A 49 -8.77 3.21 0.21
C GLN A 49 -7.69 4.20 0.61
N ILE A 50 -7.66 5.39 0.01
CA ILE A 50 -6.72 6.44 0.42
C ILE A 50 -7.15 6.93 1.81
N MET A 51 -6.23 6.85 2.77
CA MET A 51 -6.46 7.26 4.16
C MET A 51 -5.98 8.67 4.40
N ASP A 52 -4.78 9.00 3.92
CA ASP A 52 -4.15 10.29 4.12
C ASP A 52 -3.24 10.61 2.92
N THR A 53 -3.27 11.85 2.46
CA THR A 53 -2.38 12.32 1.39
C THR A 53 -1.68 13.56 1.89
N LYS A 54 -0.35 13.52 1.89
CA LYS A 54 0.49 14.59 2.38
C LYS A 54 1.28 15.21 1.23
N VAL A 55 0.98 16.49 1.01
CA VAL A 55 1.64 17.32 0.00
C VAL A 55 2.49 18.36 0.73
N VAL A 56 3.75 18.50 0.32
CA VAL A 56 4.73 19.41 0.90
C VAL A 56 5.38 20.21 -0.23
N ASN A 57 5.30 21.54 -0.19
CA ASN A 57 5.77 22.44 -1.27
C ASN A 57 5.13 22.14 -2.64
N ASP A 58 3.82 21.91 -2.71
CA ASP A 58 3.09 21.54 -3.93
C ASP A 58 3.51 20.20 -4.56
N GLU A 59 4.39 19.44 -3.90
CA GLU A 59 4.81 18.10 -4.31
C GLU A 59 4.22 17.03 -3.38
N LEU A 60 3.77 15.91 -3.95
CA LEU A 60 3.29 14.76 -3.19
C LEU A 60 4.48 14.19 -2.39
N ALA A 61 4.41 14.24 -1.07
CA ALA A 61 5.48 13.80 -0.19
C ALA A 61 5.22 12.37 0.29
N GLU A 62 4.02 12.13 0.81
CA GLU A 62 3.63 10.85 1.40
C GLU A 62 2.17 10.55 1.05
N LEU A 63 1.85 9.30 0.76
CA LEU A 63 0.48 8.84 0.48
C LEU A 63 0.19 7.60 1.32
N VAL A 64 -0.72 7.71 2.27
CA VAL A 64 -1.17 6.61 3.12
C VAL A 64 -2.43 6.01 2.53
N ILE A 65 -2.38 4.73 2.20
CA ILE A 65 -3.52 3.96 1.72
C ILE A 65 -3.82 2.79 2.68
N ALA A 66 -5.05 2.32 2.71
CA ALA A 66 -5.45 1.11 3.40
C ALA A 66 -5.85 0.03 2.38
N CYS A 67 -5.36 -1.19 2.53
CA CYS A 67 -5.78 -2.30 1.71
C CYS A 67 -7.25 -2.65 1.95
N GLY A 68 -8.07 -2.70 0.90
CA GLY A 68 -9.50 -3.02 1.00
C GLY A 68 -9.79 -4.46 1.46
N LYS A 69 -8.86 -5.41 1.21
CA LYS A 69 -9.03 -6.82 1.62
C LYS A 69 -8.75 -7.11 3.09
N CYS A 70 -7.69 -6.51 3.64
CA CYS A 70 -7.22 -6.82 5.00
C CYS A 70 -7.21 -5.62 5.95
N GLY A 71 -7.44 -4.41 5.43
CA GLY A 71 -7.41 -3.16 6.20
C GLY A 71 -6.00 -2.69 6.56
N CYS A 72 -4.96 -3.18 5.89
CA CYS A 72 -3.58 -2.80 6.21
C CYS A 72 -3.22 -1.42 5.70
N ILE A 73 -2.64 -0.61 6.58
CA ILE A 73 -2.17 0.73 6.28
C ILE A 73 -0.81 0.62 5.58
N ILE A 74 -0.67 1.29 4.45
CA ILE A 74 0.51 1.25 3.61
C ILE A 74 0.87 2.71 3.31
N THR A 75 2.03 3.13 3.75
CA THR A 75 2.55 4.48 3.53
C THR A 75 3.47 4.45 2.34
N LEU A 76 2.98 4.97 1.22
CA LEU A 76 3.73 5.15 -0.01
C LEU A 76 4.57 6.44 0.12
N THR A 77 5.86 6.30 -0.14
CA THR A 77 6.83 7.38 -0.16
C THR A 77 7.63 7.30 -1.46
N GLY A 78 8.40 8.34 -1.79
CA GLY A 78 9.22 8.33 -3.00
C GLY A 78 8.59 8.97 -4.23
N PHE A 79 7.45 9.65 -4.08
CA PHE A 79 6.87 10.50 -5.12
C PHE A 79 7.77 11.71 -5.47
N GLN A 80 8.74 12.06 -4.60
CA GLN A 80 9.71 13.13 -4.80
C GLN A 80 10.88 12.77 -5.75
N GLN A 81 10.71 11.79 -6.66
CA GLN A 81 11.67 11.55 -7.74
C GLN A 81 11.45 12.54 -8.89
N GLY A 82 11.64 13.82 -8.61
CA GLY A 82 11.33 14.89 -9.54
C GLY A 82 12.36 16.01 -9.66
N ILE A 83 13.32 16.16 -8.74
CA ILE A 83 14.22 17.31 -8.73
C ILE A 83 15.67 16.88 -8.81
N ASN A 84 16.06 16.21 -9.90
CA ASN A 84 17.44 16.16 -10.39
C ASN A 84 17.43 15.88 -11.91
N ALA A 85 16.93 16.82 -12.71
CA ALA A 85 17.09 16.85 -14.17
C ALA A 85 17.81 18.13 -14.58
#